data_AF-A0AAD5JEU3-F1
#
_entry.id   AF-A0AAD5JEU3-F1
#
_cell.length_a   1.000
_cell.length_b   1.000
_cell.length_c   1.000
_cell.angle_alpha   90.00
_cell.angle_beta   90.00
_cell.angle_gamma   90.00
#
_symmetry.space_group_name_H-M   'P 1'
#
loop_
_entity.id
_entity.type
_entity.pdbx_description
1 polymer ?
#
loop_
_entity_poly.entity_id
_entity_poly.type
_entity_poly.pdbx_seq_one_letter_code
_entity_poly.pdbx_strand_id
1 'polypeptide(L)'
;MTMKILKKTMNIFRKKTSAKEALRESKREMATATRGIEREIASLQLEEKKLVAEIKKTAKTGNEATTRILARQLVRLRQQITNLQGSRAQIRGVATHTQALYASTSMSTGMKGATKAMTAMNKQMQPAKQVKVIKEFQQQSAQMDMTIEMMSESIDETLDKDEAEEETEELTNQVLDEIGVDIASQLSSAPKGRIASRNAPNIVTNTPNNTSSESTNVEDLEKRLASLRRI
;
A
#
# COMPACT_ATOMS: atom_id res chain seq x y z
N MET A 1 -24.94 -47.23 3.09
CA MET A 1 -24.42 -46.82 4.41
C MET A 1 -22.92 -47.12 4.60
N THR A 2 -22.27 -47.85 3.69
CA THR A 2 -20.90 -48.38 3.86
C THR A 2 -19.78 -47.43 3.41
N MET A 3 -20.01 -46.48 2.49
CA MET A 3 -18.96 -45.55 2.03
C MET A 3 -18.64 -44.38 2.99
N LYS A 4 -19.54 -44.02 3.92
CA LYS A 4 -19.26 -42.96 4.91
C LYS A 4 -18.31 -43.42 6.03
N ILE A 5 -18.25 -44.73 6.29
CA ILE A 5 -17.39 -45.31 7.33
C ILE A 5 -15.94 -45.43 6.83
N LEU A 6 -15.75 -45.67 5.52
CA LEU A 6 -14.43 -45.82 4.91
C LEU A 6 -13.63 -44.51 4.77
N LYS A 7 -14.29 -43.34 4.71
CA LYS A 7 -13.61 -42.03 4.76
C LYS A 7 -13.15 -41.65 6.17
N LYS A 8 -13.77 -42.21 7.22
CA LYS A 8 -13.40 -41.94 8.62
C LYS A 8 -12.17 -42.74 9.06
N THR A 9 -11.89 -43.87 8.42
CA THR A 9 -10.73 -44.74 8.71
C THR A 9 -9.45 -44.33 7.99
N MET A 10 -9.52 -43.45 6.98
CA MET A 10 -8.36 -42.97 6.23
C MET A 10 -7.70 -41.70 6.82
N ASN A 11 -8.10 -41.30 8.03
CA ASN A 11 -7.52 -40.16 8.76
C ASN A 11 -6.72 -40.56 10.02
N ILE A 12 -6.56 -41.86 10.30
CA ILE A 12 -5.92 -42.36 11.52
C ILE A 12 -4.39 -42.51 11.37
N PHE A 13 -3.87 -42.46 10.13
CA PHE A 13 -2.43 -42.51 9.82
C PHE A 13 -1.79 -41.14 9.49
N ARG A 14 -2.49 -40.02 9.73
CA ARG A 14 -1.80 -38.72 9.77
C ARG A 14 -1.05 -38.64 11.10
N LYS A 15 0.29 -38.74 11.04
CA LYS A 15 1.17 -38.24 12.11
C LYS A 15 0.58 -36.91 12.60
N LYS A 16 0.39 -36.72 13.91
CA LYS A 16 0.11 -35.39 14.46
C LYS A 16 1.13 -34.46 13.80
N THR A 17 0.66 -33.51 12.99
CA THR A 17 1.52 -32.56 12.29
C THR A 17 2.50 -32.02 13.32
N SER A 18 3.78 -32.29 13.12
CA SER A 18 4.79 -31.78 14.04
C SER A 18 4.63 -30.26 14.08
N ALA A 19 4.90 -29.60 15.21
CA ALA A 19 4.85 -28.14 15.30
C ALA A 19 5.65 -27.48 14.14
N LYS A 20 6.72 -28.15 13.68
CA LYS A 20 7.51 -27.78 12.51
C LYS A 20 6.79 -27.92 11.15
N GLU A 21 5.94 -28.93 10.99
CA GLU A 21 5.14 -29.12 9.77
C GLU A 21 3.97 -28.15 9.72
N ALA A 22 3.25 -27.96 10.83
CA ALA A 22 2.16 -26.99 10.93
C ALA A 22 2.65 -25.56 10.61
N LEU A 23 3.84 -25.20 11.08
CA LEU A 23 4.44 -23.90 10.81
C LEU A 23 4.90 -23.72 9.36
N ARG A 24 5.39 -24.80 8.72
CA ARG A 24 5.74 -24.80 7.29
C ARG A 24 4.50 -24.65 6.41
N GLU A 25 3.40 -25.31 6.78
CA GLU A 25 2.11 -25.20 6.12
C GLU A 25 1.56 -23.76 6.24
N SER A 26 1.52 -23.21 7.45
CA SER A 26 1.12 -21.82 7.70
C SER A 26 1.94 -20.82 6.87
N LYS A 27 3.27 -21.00 6.77
CA LYS A 27 4.11 -20.17 5.89
C LYS A 27 3.71 -20.23 4.42
N ARG A 28 3.37 -21.43 3.92
CA ARG A 28 2.97 -21.62 2.53
C ARG A 28 1.61 -20.99 2.25
N GLU A 29 0.68 -21.10 3.19
CA GLU A 29 -0.62 -20.46 3.13
C GLU A 29 -0.48 -18.93 3.12
N MET A 30 0.32 -18.36 4.03
CA MET A 30 0.61 -16.93 4.07
C MET A 30 1.25 -16.43 2.77
N ALA A 31 2.20 -17.18 2.19
CA ALA A 31 2.80 -16.82 0.90
C ALA A 31 1.78 -16.87 -0.25
N THR A 32 0.85 -17.83 -0.23
CA THR A 32 -0.21 -17.94 -1.22
C THR A 32 -1.21 -16.79 -1.09
N ALA A 33 -1.62 -16.46 0.14
CA ALA A 33 -2.49 -15.32 0.43
C ALA A 33 -1.85 -13.99 0.02
N THR A 34 -0.57 -13.79 0.32
CA THR A 34 0.20 -12.60 -0.10
C THR A 34 0.15 -12.42 -1.62
N ARG A 35 0.40 -13.49 -2.39
CA ARG A 35 0.33 -13.47 -3.86
C ARG A 35 -1.10 -13.30 -4.39
N GLY A 36 -2.11 -13.73 -3.63
CA GLY A 36 -3.52 -13.46 -3.94
C GLY A 36 -3.81 -11.97 -3.87
N ILE A 37 -3.46 -11.36 -2.74
CA ILE A 37 -3.62 -9.92 -2.50
C ILE A 37 -2.84 -9.09 -3.52
N GLU A 38 -1.60 -9.45 -3.84
CA GLU A 38 -0.81 -8.72 -4.85
C GLU A 38 -1.45 -8.74 -6.24
N ARG A 39 -2.10 -9.84 -6.62
CA ARG A 39 -2.84 -9.93 -7.89
C ARG A 39 -4.09 -9.07 -7.87
N GLU A 40 -4.80 -9.05 -6.74
CA GLU A 40 -5.99 -8.22 -6.57
C GLU A 40 -5.64 -6.72 -6.60
N ILE A 41 -4.57 -6.31 -5.90
CA ILE A 41 -4.03 -4.94 -5.97
C ILE A 41 -3.73 -4.55 -7.42
N ALA A 42 -3.05 -5.42 -8.17
CA ALA A 42 -2.72 -5.15 -9.57
C ALA A 42 -3.97 -5.01 -10.46
N SER A 43 -5.01 -5.81 -10.20
CA SER A 43 -6.30 -5.71 -10.90
C SER A 43 -7.01 -4.39 -10.60
N LEU A 44 -7.11 -4.02 -9.32
CA LEU A 44 -7.75 -2.76 -8.90
C LEU A 44 -6.98 -1.54 -9.41
N GLN A 45 -5.65 -1.58 -9.46
CA GLN A 45 -4.83 -0.51 -10.06
C GLN A 45 -5.08 -0.34 -11.58
N LEU A 46 -5.42 -1.42 -12.30
CA LEU A 46 -5.83 -1.33 -13.69
C LEU A 46 -7.21 -0.68 -13.82
N GLU A 47 -8.15 -1.05 -12.95
CA GLU A 47 -9.48 -0.44 -12.87
C GLU A 47 -9.40 1.04 -12.50
N GLU A 48 -8.50 1.41 -11.59
CA GLU A 48 -8.23 2.80 -11.21
C GLU A 48 -7.84 3.63 -12.42
N LYS A 49 -6.90 3.14 -13.24
CA LYS A 49 -6.50 3.81 -14.48
C LYS A 49 -7.64 3.99 -15.46
N LYS A 50 -8.53 3.00 -15.58
CA LYS A 50 -9.72 3.08 -16.45
C LYS A 50 -10.70 4.12 -15.92
N LEU A 51 -10.97 4.12 -14.62
CA LEU A 51 -11.87 5.05 -13.96
C LEU A 51 -11.38 6.49 -14.06
N VAL A 52 -10.07 6.73 -13.89
CA VAL A 52 -9.45 8.05 -14.10
C VAL A 52 -9.64 8.53 -15.55
N ALA A 53 -9.49 7.63 -16.54
CA ALA A 53 -9.71 7.99 -17.93
C ALA A 53 -11.19 8.32 -18.21
N GLU A 54 -12.12 7.61 -17.57
CA GLU A 54 -13.55 7.86 -17.66
C GLU A 54 -13.94 9.20 -17.03
N ILE A 55 -13.45 9.51 -15.82
CA ILE A 55 -13.61 10.80 -15.14
C ILE A 55 -13.14 11.94 -16.03
N LYS A 56 -11.95 11.81 -16.64
CA LYS A 56 -11.42 12.83 -17.59
C LYS A 56 -12.31 13.00 -18.82
N LYS A 57 -12.99 11.95 -19.28
CA LYS A 57 -13.90 12.00 -20.42
C LYS A 57 -15.22 12.68 -20.05
N THR A 58 -15.82 12.31 -18.93
CA THR A 58 -17.09 12.89 -18.46
C THR A 58 -16.93 14.35 -18.07
N ALA A 59 -15.79 14.70 -17.47
CA ALA A 59 -15.39 16.08 -17.17
C ALA A 59 -15.41 16.97 -18.42
N LYS A 60 -14.80 16.52 -19.53
CA LYS A 60 -14.77 17.26 -20.80
C LYS A 60 -16.15 17.49 -21.40
N THR A 61 -17.11 16.62 -21.11
CA THR A 61 -18.50 16.77 -21.57
C THR A 61 -19.33 17.72 -20.70
N GLY A 62 -18.77 18.24 -19.60
CA GLY A 62 -19.48 19.15 -18.68
C GLY A 62 -20.53 18.46 -17.81
N ASN A 63 -20.56 17.12 -17.76
CA ASN A 63 -21.48 16.38 -16.89
C ASN A 63 -20.88 16.26 -15.48
N GLU A 64 -21.04 17.33 -14.70
CA GLU A 64 -20.49 17.43 -13.34
C GLU A 64 -21.07 16.38 -12.39
N ALA A 65 -22.37 16.09 -12.49
CA ALA A 65 -23.03 15.10 -11.62
C ALA A 65 -22.43 13.70 -11.79
N THR A 66 -22.27 13.23 -13.03
CA THR A 66 -21.63 11.95 -13.32
C THR A 66 -20.15 11.96 -12.94
N THR A 67 -19.45 13.06 -13.20
CA THR A 67 -18.02 13.21 -12.85
C THR A 67 -17.81 13.09 -11.34
N ARG A 68 -18.67 13.72 -10.52
CA ARG A 68 -18.62 13.62 -9.06
C ARG A 68 -18.91 12.20 -8.54
N ILE A 69 -19.86 11.49 -9.15
CA ILE A 69 -20.15 10.09 -8.79
C ILE A 69 -18.95 9.18 -9.08
N LEU A 70 -18.35 9.32 -10.27
CA LEU A 70 -17.17 8.55 -10.65
C LEU A 70 -15.95 8.88 -9.78
N ALA A 71 -15.79 10.14 -9.38
CA ALA A 71 -14.72 10.54 -8.46
C ALA A 71 -14.89 9.93 -7.06
N ARG A 72 -16.13 9.89 -6.51
CA ARG A 72 -16.40 9.15 -5.25
C ARG A 72 -16.08 7.66 -5.39
N GLN A 73 -16.38 7.06 -6.54
CA GLN A 73 -16.01 5.66 -6.82
C GLN A 73 -14.48 5.49 -6.84
N LEU A 74 -13.74 6.46 -7.38
CA LEU A 74 -12.28 6.43 -7.41
C LEU A 74 -11.67 6.52 -6.00
N VAL A 75 -12.21 7.38 -5.12
CA VAL A 75 -11.80 7.46 -3.71
C VAL A 75 -11.98 6.10 -3.02
N ARG A 76 -13.15 5.47 -3.18
CA ARG A 76 -13.43 4.13 -2.62
C ARG A 76 -12.47 3.07 -3.15
N LEU A 77 -12.16 3.10 -4.44
CA LEU A 77 -11.24 2.15 -5.07
C LEU A 77 -9.80 2.33 -4.54
N ARG A 78 -9.33 3.57 -4.37
CA ARG A 78 -8.03 3.87 -3.75
C ARG A 78 -7.97 3.42 -2.30
N GLN A 79 -9.06 3.58 -1.55
CA GLN A 79 -9.15 3.05 -0.18
C GLN A 79 -9.06 1.53 -0.15
N GLN A 80 -9.77 0.82 -1.05
CA GLN A 80 -9.68 -0.63 -1.18
C GLN A 80 -8.25 -1.11 -1.47
N ILE A 81 -7.54 -0.43 -2.39
CA ILE A 81 -6.13 -0.70 -2.68
C ILE A 81 -5.27 -0.51 -1.43
N THR A 82 -5.48 0.57 -0.68
CA THR A 82 -4.75 0.88 0.56
C THR A 82 -5.01 -0.18 1.64
N ASN A 83 -6.27 -0.58 1.84
CA ASN A 83 -6.65 -1.64 2.77
C ASN A 83 -5.96 -2.95 2.43
N LEU A 84 -5.94 -3.35 1.14
CA LEU A 84 -5.24 -4.56 0.69
C LEU A 84 -3.72 -4.46 0.89
N GLN A 85 -3.12 -3.28 0.68
CA GLN A 85 -1.71 -3.05 0.98
C GLN A 85 -1.42 -3.18 2.48
N GLY A 86 -2.32 -2.69 3.34
CA GLY A 86 -2.30 -2.89 4.79
C GLY A 86 -2.39 -4.37 5.16
N SER A 87 -3.35 -5.11 4.62
CA SER A 87 -3.49 -6.55 4.83
C SER A 87 -2.25 -7.32 4.36
N ARG A 88 -1.64 -6.93 3.24
CA ARG A 88 -0.36 -7.49 2.78
C ARG A 88 0.76 -7.27 3.79
N ALA A 89 0.86 -6.06 4.35
CA ALA A 89 1.85 -5.72 5.38
C ALA A 89 1.62 -6.54 6.66
N GLN A 90 0.37 -6.69 7.11
CA GLN A 90 -0.01 -7.52 8.25
C GLN A 90 0.39 -8.99 8.03
N ILE A 91 0.07 -9.60 6.89
CA ILE A 91 0.46 -10.99 6.59
C ILE A 91 1.98 -11.13 6.59
N ARG A 92 2.73 -10.17 6.05
CA ARG A 92 4.19 -10.17 6.08
C ARG A 92 4.72 -10.07 7.51
N GLY A 93 4.10 -9.26 8.36
CA GLY A 93 4.39 -9.16 9.80
C GLY A 93 4.19 -10.50 10.50
N VAL A 94 3.01 -11.12 10.33
CA VAL A 94 2.68 -12.44 10.88
C VAL A 94 3.66 -13.51 10.38
N ALA A 95 4.01 -13.52 9.09
CA ALA A 95 4.96 -14.47 8.52
C ALA A 95 6.36 -14.33 9.13
N THR A 96 6.79 -13.11 9.42
CA THR A 96 8.05 -12.81 10.08
C THR A 96 8.02 -13.25 11.54
N HIS A 97 6.94 -12.96 12.25
CA HIS A 97 6.73 -13.40 13.64
C HIS A 97 6.69 -14.93 13.74
N THR A 98 6.00 -15.59 12.82
CA THR A 98 5.95 -17.05 12.68
C THR A 98 7.34 -17.64 12.41
N GLN A 99 8.17 -16.98 11.61
CA GLN A 99 9.56 -17.39 11.40
C GLN A 99 10.42 -17.24 12.66
N ALA A 100 10.22 -16.19 13.45
CA ALA A 100 10.89 -16.02 14.74
C ALA A 100 10.47 -17.15 15.71
N LEU A 101 9.17 -17.46 15.80
CA LEU A 101 8.65 -18.57 16.59
C LEU A 101 9.23 -19.93 16.16
N TYR A 102 9.49 -20.14 14.86
CA TYR A 102 10.18 -21.33 14.36
C TYR A 102 11.59 -21.45 14.93
N ALA A 103 12.36 -20.36 14.84
CA ALA A 103 13.75 -20.31 15.30
C ALA A 103 13.80 -20.55 16.82
N SER A 104 12.93 -19.89 17.58
CA SER A 104 12.79 -20.07 19.03
C SER A 104 12.39 -21.50 19.41
N THR A 105 11.47 -22.13 18.67
CA THR A 105 11.06 -23.52 18.90
C THR A 105 12.20 -24.51 18.60
N SER A 106 12.95 -24.28 17.51
CA SER A 106 14.11 -25.10 17.16
C SER A 106 15.22 -24.96 18.20
N MET A 107 15.49 -23.74 18.66
CA MET A 107 16.42 -23.46 19.76
C MET A 107 15.97 -24.13 21.06
N SER A 108 14.70 -24.01 21.45
CA SER A 108 14.14 -24.67 22.64
C SER A 108 14.26 -26.18 22.57
N THR A 109 14.06 -26.78 21.39
CA THR A 109 14.23 -28.23 21.19
C THR A 109 15.70 -28.64 21.32
N GLY A 110 16.62 -27.86 20.74
CA GLY A 110 18.07 -28.04 20.91
C GLY A 110 18.51 -27.87 22.36
N MET A 111 18.01 -26.85 23.06
CA MET A 111 18.23 -26.61 24.47
C MET A 111 17.65 -27.73 25.33
N LYS A 112 16.48 -28.30 25.02
CA LYS A 112 15.96 -29.47 25.75
C LYS A 112 16.91 -30.67 25.63
N GLY A 113 17.47 -30.90 24.43
CA GLY A 113 18.49 -31.93 24.22
C GLY A 113 19.79 -31.64 24.98
N ALA A 114 20.30 -30.41 24.87
CA ALA A 114 21.49 -29.94 25.56
C ALA A 114 21.33 -29.94 27.08
N THR A 115 20.20 -29.47 27.62
CA THR A 115 19.86 -29.52 29.04
C THR A 115 19.71 -30.96 29.52
N LYS A 116 19.15 -31.88 28.72
CA LYS A 116 19.12 -33.31 29.08
C LYS A 116 20.53 -33.90 29.14
N ALA A 117 21.41 -33.55 28.20
CA ALA A 117 22.82 -33.94 28.23
C ALA A 117 23.58 -33.29 29.39
N MET A 118 23.37 -32.00 29.65
CA MET A 118 23.91 -31.28 30.80
C MET A 118 23.36 -31.83 32.10
N THR A 119 22.12 -32.28 32.18
CA THR A 119 21.55 -32.87 33.40
C THR A 119 22.12 -34.27 33.62
N ALA A 120 22.31 -35.06 32.56
CA ALA A 120 23.02 -36.32 32.63
C ALA A 120 24.49 -36.14 33.07
N MET A 121 25.16 -35.07 32.59
CA MET A 121 26.51 -34.69 32.98
C MET A 121 26.58 -34.08 34.40
N ASN A 122 25.58 -33.29 34.82
CA ASN A 122 25.47 -32.67 36.14
C ASN A 122 25.07 -33.70 37.22
N LYS A 123 24.41 -34.80 36.83
CA LYS A 123 24.23 -35.97 37.69
C LYS A 123 25.57 -36.63 38.05
N GLN A 124 26.62 -36.41 37.26
CA GLN A 124 28.01 -36.76 37.55
C GLN A 124 28.82 -35.60 38.14
N MET A 125 28.32 -34.36 38.13
CA MET A 125 29.01 -33.17 38.66
C MET A 125 28.05 -32.27 39.47
N GLN A 126 28.09 -32.43 40.80
CA GLN A 126 27.72 -31.49 41.88
C GLN A 126 26.42 -30.63 41.74
N PRO A 127 25.42 -30.82 42.62
CA PRO A 127 24.10 -30.17 42.54
C PRO A 127 24.06 -28.65 42.86
N ALA A 128 25.11 -28.05 43.41
CA ALA A 128 25.05 -26.67 43.93
C ALA A 128 24.92 -25.57 42.87
N LYS A 129 25.32 -25.80 41.61
CA LYS A 129 25.28 -24.79 40.53
C LYS A 129 23.93 -24.70 39.80
N GLN A 130 23.05 -25.67 39.98
CA GLN A 130 21.84 -25.82 39.17
C GLN A 130 20.69 -24.88 39.60
N VAL A 131 20.68 -24.45 40.86
CA VAL A 131 19.70 -23.51 41.41
C VAL A 131 19.83 -22.10 40.80
N LYS A 132 21.06 -21.68 40.48
CA LYS A 132 21.33 -20.34 39.92
C LYS A 132 20.77 -20.19 38.50
N VAL A 133 20.92 -21.22 37.67
CA VAL A 133 20.46 -21.21 36.27
C VAL A 133 18.93 -21.23 36.16
N ILE A 134 18.25 -21.98 37.02
CA ILE A 134 16.77 -22.01 37.06
C ILE A 134 16.23 -20.63 37.46
N LYS A 135 16.88 -19.96 38.42
CA LYS A 135 16.50 -18.62 38.88
C LYS A 135 16.70 -17.56 37.80
N GLU A 136 17.82 -17.61 37.07
CA GLU A 136 18.09 -16.69 35.95
C GLU A 136 17.12 -16.90 34.77
N PHE A 137 16.73 -18.14 34.47
CA PHE A 137 15.74 -18.44 33.42
C PHE A 137 14.34 -17.93 33.79
N GLN A 138 13.90 -18.13 35.03
CA GLN A 138 12.61 -17.62 35.50
C GLN A 138 12.54 -16.08 35.40
N GLN A 139 13.66 -15.40 35.67
CA GLN A 139 13.72 -13.94 35.60
C GLN A 139 13.67 -13.41 34.16
N GLN A 140 14.33 -14.08 33.21
CA GLN A 140 14.30 -13.69 31.80
C GLN A 140 12.96 -14.01 31.11
N SER A 141 12.31 -15.12 31.46
CA SER A 141 10.98 -15.44 30.92
C SER A 141 9.93 -14.42 31.35
N ALA A 142 9.95 -13.99 32.62
CA ALA A 142 9.06 -12.95 33.12
C ALA A 142 9.28 -11.58 32.44
N GLN A 143 10.53 -11.27 32.07
CA GLN A 143 10.84 -10.03 31.35
C GLN A 143 10.31 -10.05 29.91
N MET A 144 10.26 -11.22 29.26
CA MET A 144 9.73 -11.36 27.92
C MET A 144 8.19 -11.24 27.87
N ASP A 145 7.47 -11.80 28.84
CA ASP A 145 6.00 -11.68 28.89
C ASP A 145 5.56 -10.21 29.04
N MET A 146 6.28 -9.43 29.86
CA MET A 146 5.99 -7.99 30.05
C MET A 146 6.14 -7.17 28.75
N THR A 147 7.11 -7.53 27.89
CA THR A 147 7.31 -6.83 26.60
C THR A 147 6.22 -7.12 25.57
N ILE A 148 5.57 -8.27 25.65
CA ILE A 148 4.47 -8.65 24.75
C ILE A 148 3.19 -7.90 25.14
N GLU A 149 2.97 -7.69 26.44
CA GLU A 149 1.83 -6.95 26.97
C GLU A 149 1.89 -5.47 26.57
N MET A 150 3.05 -4.81 26.77
CA MET A 150 3.26 -3.41 26.35
C MET A 150 3.15 -3.21 24.82
N MET A 151 3.55 -4.20 24.02
CA MET A 151 3.48 -4.12 22.56
C MET A 151 2.04 -4.27 22.03
N SER A 152 1.16 -4.97 22.77
CA SER A 152 -0.23 -5.18 22.37
C SER A 152 -1.10 -3.93 22.60
N GLU A 153 -0.82 -3.19 23.69
CA GLU A 153 -1.51 -1.94 24.04
C GLU A 153 -1.21 -0.81 23.02
N SER A 154 0.01 -0.79 22.45
CA SER A 154 0.40 0.19 21.42
C SER A 154 -0.21 -0.09 20.03
N ILE A 155 -0.68 -1.31 19.78
CA ILE A 155 -1.29 -1.70 18.50
C ILE A 155 -2.79 -1.35 18.48
N ASP A 156 -3.47 -1.42 19.63
CA ASP A 156 -4.91 -1.13 19.76
C ASP A 156 -5.22 0.37 19.56
N GLU A 157 -4.32 1.27 20.02
CA GLU A 157 -4.48 2.73 19.87
C GLU A 157 -4.33 3.23 18.42
N THR A 158 -3.88 2.38 17.50
CA THR A 158 -3.73 2.74 16.07
C THR A 158 -4.90 2.33 15.17
N LEU A 159 -5.88 1.57 15.71
CA LEU A 159 -7.02 1.04 14.95
C LEU A 159 -8.32 1.85 15.14
N ASP A 160 -8.34 2.83 16.04
CA ASP A 160 -9.54 3.59 16.44
C ASP A 160 -9.76 4.92 15.67
N LYS A 161 -9.31 5.00 14.41
CA LYS A 161 -9.47 6.19 13.55
C LYS A 161 -10.22 5.87 12.28
N ASP A 162 -11.53 5.65 12.40
CA ASP A 162 -12.47 5.73 11.28
C ASP A 162 -13.60 6.69 11.68
N GLU A 163 -13.35 7.99 11.56
CA GLU A 163 -14.33 9.06 11.75
C GLU A 163 -14.55 9.79 10.41
N ALA A 164 -15.82 10.14 10.16
CA ALA A 164 -16.35 11.16 9.24
C ALA A 164 -16.62 10.80 7.76
N GLU A 165 -17.92 10.73 7.45
CA GLU A 165 -18.49 10.78 6.09
C GLU A 165 -18.28 12.16 5.40
N GLU A 166 -18.03 13.23 6.17
CA GLU A 166 -17.77 14.59 5.65
C GLU A 166 -16.42 14.68 4.90
N GLU A 167 -15.43 13.89 5.32
CA GLU A 167 -14.14 13.76 4.63
C GLU A 167 -14.32 13.26 3.19
N THR A 168 -15.38 12.49 2.90
CA THR A 168 -15.53 11.87 1.58
C THR A 168 -15.80 12.88 0.46
N GLU A 169 -16.44 14.02 0.75
CA GLU A 169 -16.67 15.07 -0.24
C GLU A 169 -15.41 15.90 -0.48
N GLU A 170 -14.69 16.25 0.59
CA GLU A 170 -13.39 16.94 0.48
C GLU A 170 -12.37 16.09 -0.27
N LEU A 171 -12.28 14.79 0.05
CA LEU A 171 -11.43 13.83 -0.65
C LEU A 171 -11.83 13.70 -2.13
N THR A 172 -13.13 13.77 -2.43
CA THR A 172 -13.60 13.73 -3.83
C THR A 172 -13.15 14.96 -4.60
N ASN A 173 -13.26 16.15 -4.01
CA ASN A 173 -12.82 17.39 -4.64
C ASN A 173 -11.28 17.41 -4.81
N GLN A 174 -10.53 17.00 -3.79
CA GLN A 174 -9.08 16.86 -3.87
C GLN A 174 -8.65 15.92 -5.02
N VAL A 175 -9.33 14.79 -5.20
CA VAL A 175 -9.03 13.85 -6.29
C VAL A 175 -9.35 14.45 -7.66
N LEU A 176 -10.42 15.24 -7.78
CA LEU A 176 -10.74 15.94 -9.03
C LEU A 176 -9.67 16.99 -9.40
N ASP A 177 -9.13 17.69 -8.39
CA ASP A 177 -8.04 18.64 -8.55
C ASP A 177 -6.73 17.94 -8.95
N GLU A 178 -6.37 16.84 -8.29
CA GLU A 178 -5.21 16.01 -8.65
C GLU A 178 -5.26 15.52 -10.11
N ILE A 179 -6.46 15.19 -10.60
CA ILE A 179 -6.67 14.74 -11.98
C ILE A 179 -6.55 15.89 -12.98
N GLY A 180 -6.69 17.14 -12.53
CA GLY A 180 -6.65 18.36 -13.35
C GLY A 180 -7.94 18.58 -14.13
N VAL A 181 -9.08 18.15 -13.59
CA VAL A 181 -10.40 18.28 -14.24
C VAL A 181 -10.76 19.77 -14.45
N ASP A 182 -10.47 20.62 -13.47
CA ASP A 182 -10.78 22.07 -13.55
C ASP A 182 -9.93 22.83 -14.57
N ILE A 183 -8.65 22.46 -14.72
CA ILE A 183 -7.79 23.07 -15.76
C ILE A 183 -8.28 22.63 -17.15
N ALA A 184 -8.71 21.38 -17.29
CA ALA A 184 -9.23 20.86 -18.55
C ALA A 184 -10.58 21.49 -18.94
N SER A 185 -11.45 21.79 -17.95
CA SER A 185 -12.74 22.45 -18.19
C SER A 185 -12.55 23.93 -18.57
N GLN A 186 -11.62 24.64 -17.92
CA GLN A 186 -11.26 26.02 -18.25
C GLN A 186 -10.60 26.12 -19.63
N LEU A 187 -9.70 25.20 -19.99
CA LEU A 187 -9.06 25.16 -21.31
C LEU A 187 -10.04 24.75 -22.43
N SER A 188 -11.05 23.93 -22.13
CA SER A 188 -12.11 23.60 -23.08
C SER A 188 -13.09 24.76 -23.29
N SER A 189 -13.29 25.61 -22.27
CA SER A 189 -14.12 26.82 -22.36
C SER A 189 -13.39 28.03 -22.94
N ALA A 190 -12.06 27.97 -23.05
CA ALA A 190 -11.30 29.01 -23.76
C ALA A 190 -11.75 29.03 -25.24
N PRO A 191 -12.22 30.18 -25.76
CA PRO A 191 -12.73 30.25 -27.12
C PRO A 191 -11.63 29.84 -28.07
N LYS A 192 -11.86 28.75 -28.81
CA LYS A 192 -11.04 28.39 -29.98
C LYS A 192 -11.25 29.51 -30.98
N GLY A 193 -10.39 30.53 -30.91
CA GLY A 193 -10.39 31.66 -31.83
C GLY A 193 -10.35 31.12 -33.25
N ARG A 194 -11.50 31.12 -33.92
CA ARG A 194 -11.54 31.04 -35.37
C ARG A 194 -10.87 32.30 -35.85
N ILE A 195 -9.59 32.19 -36.22
CA ILE A 195 -8.94 33.18 -37.06
C ILE A 195 -9.71 33.13 -38.37
N ALA A 196 -10.73 33.98 -38.47
CA ALA A 196 -11.41 34.23 -39.73
C ALA A 196 -10.34 34.78 -40.67
N SER A 197 -9.94 33.96 -41.66
CA SER A 197 -9.12 34.41 -42.77
C SER A 197 -9.87 35.54 -43.48
N ARG A 198 -9.50 36.77 -43.14
CA ARG A 198 -9.98 37.97 -43.80
C ARG A 198 -9.25 38.02 -45.14
N ASN A 199 -9.97 37.67 -46.20
CA ASN A 199 -9.55 37.88 -47.59
C ASN A 199 -9.08 39.33 -47.77
N ALA A 200 -7.79 39.51 -48.02
CA ALA A 200 -7.21 40.74 -48.54
C ALA A 200 -6.65 40.42 -49.94
N PRO A 201 -6.90 41.28 -50.96
CA PRO A 201 -6.43 41.01 -52.31
C PRO A 201 -4.93 41.28 -52.42
N ASN A 202 -4.24 40.25 -52.91
CA ASN A 202 -3.03 40.22 -53.71
C ASN A 202 -2.37 41.58 -54.04
N ILE A 203 -1.22 41.87 -53.40
CA ILE A 203 -0.13 42.60 -54.05
C ILE A 203 1.16 41.80 -53.83
N VAL A 204 1.69 41.35 -54.97
CA VAL A 204 2.88 40.52 -55.17
C VAL A 204 4.14 41.24 -54.72
N THR A 205 4.96 40.60 -53.88
CA THR A 205 6.44 40.64 -53.98
C THR A 205 7.06 39.39 -53.32
N ASN A 206 8.14 38.91 -53.94
CA ASN A 206 8.81 37.62 -53.77
C ASN A 206 9.26 37.23 -52.34
N THR A 207 9.13 35.94 -52.04
CA THR A 207 9.87 35.12 -51.04
C THR A 207 11.39 35.04 -51.39
N PRO A 208 12.34 34.67 -50.50
CA PRO A 208 12.13 33.97 -49.22
C PRO A 208 12.99 34.37 -48.00
N ASN A 209 12.59 33.79 -46.86
CA ASN A 209 13.37 33.41 -45.65
C ASN A 209 13.50 34.38 -44.46
N ASN A 210 12.63 34.06 -43.48
CA ASN A 210 12.96 33.70 -42.09
C ASN A 210 13.35 34.80 -41.09
N THR A 211 12.79 34.68 -39.89
CA THR A 211 13.08 35.39 -38.61
C THR A 211 12.42 36.76 -38.40
N SER A 212 11.15 36.80 -37.97
CA SER A 212 10.52 38.04 -37.46
C SER A 212 9.39 37.80 -36.44
N SER A 213 9.60 36.94 -35.45
CA SER A 213 8.67 36.74 -34.33
C SER A 213 9.31 36.90 -32.95
N GLU A 214 10.50 37.50 -32.88
CA GLU A 214 11.26 37.70 -31.65
C GLU A 214 11.38 39.19 -31.26
N SER A 215 11.19 40.12 -32.21
CA SER A 215 11.34 41.57 -31.97
C SER A 215 10.24 42.17 -31.09
N THR A 216 9.00 41.69 -31.19
CA THR A 216 7.87 42.27 -30.44
C THR A 216 7.92 41.96 -28.94
N ASN A 217 8.49 40.83 -28.54
CA ASN A 217 8.62 40.46 -27.13
C ASN A 217 9.78 41.21 -26.44
N VAL A 218 10.86 41.50 -27.16
CA VAL A 218 12.01 42.25 -26.61
C VAL A 218 11.62 43.71 -26.37
N GLU A 219 10.83 44.29 -27.27
CA GLU A 219 10.40 45.69 -27.20
C GLU A 219 9.44 45.98 -26.03
N ASP A 220 8.59 45.00 -25.67
CA ASP A 220 7.73 45.07 -24.48
C ASP A 220 8.50 44.86 -23.16
N LEU A 221 9.56 44.04 -23.19
CA LEU A 221 10.46 43.86 -22.04
C LEU A 221 11.31 45.10 -21.78
N GLU A 222 11.81 45.77 -22.82
CA GLU A 222 12.55 47.03 -22.71
C GLU A 222 11.69 48.17 -22.12
N LYS A 223 10.42 48.27 -22.54
CA LYS A 223 9.46 49.23 -21.96
C LYS A 223 9.19 48.96 -20.48
N ARG A 224 9.05 47.68 -20.08
CA ARG A 224 8.90 47.30 -18.67
C ARG A 224 10.15 47.61 -17.85
N LEU A 225 11.34 47.36 -18.38
CA LEU A 225 12.60 47.64 -17.70
C LEU A 225 12.86 49.15 -17.55
N ALA A 226 12.47 49.95 -18.55
CA ALA A 226 12.51 51.41 -18.48
C ALA A 226 11.56 51.97 -17.41
N SER A 227 10.39 51.35 -17.22
CA SER A 227 9.43 51.76 -16.19
C SER A 227 9.93 51.50 -14.75
N LEU A 228 10.77 50.47 -14.56
CA LEU A 228 11.40 50.14 -13.28
C LEU A 228 12.63 50.99 -12.94
N ARG A 229 13.28 51.59 -13.95
CA ARG A 229 14.40 52.52 -13.76
C ARG A 229 13.97 53.95 -13.44
N ARG A 230 12.66 54.23 -13.44
CA ARG A 230 12.08 55.56 -13.21
C ARG A 230 11.47 55.74 -11.81
N ILE A 231 11.69 54.77 -10.92
CA ILE A 231 11.44 54.84 -9.47
C ILE A 231 12.81 54.85 -8.80
#